data_AF-A0A2E2EH03-F1
#
_entry.id   AF-A0A2E2EH03-F1
#
_cell.length_a   1.000
_cell.length_b   1.000
_cell.length_c   1.000
_cell.angle_alpha   90.00
_cell.angle_beta   90.00
_cell.angle_gamma   90.00
#
_symmetry.space_group_name_H-M   'P 1'
#
loop_
_entity.id
_entity.type
_entity.pdbx_description
1 polymer ?
#
loop_
_entity_poly.entity_id
_entity_poly.type
_entity_poly.pdbx_seq_one_letter_code
_entity_poly.pdbx_strand_id
1 'polypeptide(L)'
;MLVNSEKGFSLTQVLIAAAILGGLSLFFMRLMKNMNQSQGLVQSKSDELELRSSIRMILSNSDYCRVSLAGNGPMGSPTSPVVFEKRNIDEENEGLDVALFLSNQAGDTRSLKKFNGSNNPGSNDQSQFGKIIIKSMKLIMNNGVGSNYADSSMHSDIGILRTVIEKKVSQSRTRELIMDFDINLTMATGQSPESSGQTRILSCTSGINIDSAIRNYLQNECKVCIACSDDGSWNNMVICDNFDNDGWFSSGQDYCGDQGRLAIKTVCGTDSYSDIAPNSPR
;
A
#
# COMPACT_ATOMS: atom_id res chain seq x y z
N MET A 1 -41.12 66.44 0.70
CA MET A 1 -40.18 65.47 1.29
C MET A 1 -39.48 64.80 0.12
N LEU A 2 -38.33 65.35 -0.26
CA LEU A 2 -37.54 64.95 -1.42
C LEU A 2 -36.37 64.09 -0.92
N VAL A 3 -36.26 62.84 -1.39
CA VAL A 3 -35.00 62.27 -1.90
C VAL A 3 -35.34 61.19 -2.94
N ASN A 4 -35.52 61.60 -4.20
CA ASN A 4 -35.31 60.73 -5.35
C ASN A 4 -33.84 60.85 -5.73
N SER A 5 -33.05 59.79 -5.52
CA SER A 5 -31.65 59.70 -5.96
C SER A 5 -31.52 58.58 -6.97
N GLU A 6 -31.91 58.83 -8.21
CA GLU A 6 -31.51 58.01 -9.36
C GLU A 6 -30.06 58.38 -9.75
N LYS A 7 -29.09 58.00 -8.93
CA LYS A 7 -27.69 57.95 -9.38
C LYS A 7 -27.50 56.63 -10.10
N GLY A 8 -27.83 56.62 -11.40
CA GLY A 8 -27.51 55.50 -12.28
C GLY A 8 -26.01 55.22 -12.23
N PHE A 9 -25.64 53.97 -11.98
CA PHE A 9 -24.25 53.53 -12.01
C PHE A 9 -23.63 53.89 -13.36
N SER A 10 -22.43 54.48 -13.34
CA SER A 10 -21.68 54.76 -14.57
C SER A 10 -21.36 53.43 -15.26
N LEU A 11 -21.61 53.35 -16.57
CA LEU A 11 -21.27 52.20 -17.42
C LEU A 11 -19.81 51.72 -17.19
N THR A 12 -18.90 52.66 -16.93
CA THR A 12 -17.48 52.40 -16.65
C THR A 12 -17.28 51.62 -15.36
N GLN A 13 -18.06 51.91 -14.30
CA GLN A 13 -17.98 51.19 -13.02
C GLN A 13 -18.45 49.74 -13.17
N VAL A 14 -19.50 49.51 -13.96
CA VAL A 14 -20.02 48.17 -14.25
C VAL A 14 -19.01 47.34 -15.06
N LEU A 15 -18.36 47.95 -16.06
CA LEU A 15 -17.33 47.29 -16.87
C LEU A 15 -16.07 46.91 -16.06
N ILE A 16 -15.60 47.78 -15.17
CA ILE A 16 -14.46 47.48 -14.29
C ILE A 16 -14.80 46.33 -13.33
N ALA A 17 -15.99 46.36 -12.74
CA ALA A 17 -16.45 45.27 -11.88
C ALA A 17 -16.56 43.94 -12.64
N ALA A 18 -17.11 43.95 -13.86
CA ALA A 18 -17.20 42.77 -14.71
C ALA A 18 -15.80 42.22 -15.10
N ALA A 19 -14.84 43.10 -15.40
CA ALA A 19 -13.47 42.70 -15.73
C ALA A 19 -12.74 42.06 -14.53
N ILE A 20 -12.89 42.64 -13.33
CA ILE A 20 -12.29 42.11 -12.09
C ILE A 20 -12.92 40.76 -11.72
N LEU A 21 -14.24 40.64 -11.80
CA LEU A 21 -14.96 39.38 -11.55
C LEU A 21 -14.58 38.30 -12.58
N GLY A 22 -14.42 38.68 -13.84
CA GLY A 22 -13.92 37.80 -14.90
C GLY A 22 -12.51 37.26 -14.59
N GLY A 23 -11.58 38.15 -14.21
CA GLY A 23 -10.22 37.77 -13.84
C GLY A 23 -10.13 36.86 -12.60
N LEU A 24 -10.89 37.19 -11.54
CA LEU A 24 -10.98 36.37 -10.32
C LEU A 24 -11.54 34.98 -10.60
N SER A 25 -12.55 34.86 -11.47
CA SER A 25 -13.15 33.57 -11.81
C SER A 25 -12.14 32.60 -12.44
N LEU A 26 -11.26 33.10 -13.32
CA LEU A 26 -10.19 32.30 -13.94
C LEU A 26 -9.13 31.88 -12.92
N PHE A 27 -8.78 32.77 -11.99
CA PHE A 27 -7.88 32.44 -10.89
C PHE A 27 -8.47 31.34 -9.99
N PHE A 28 -9.73 31.48 -9.58
CA PHE A 28 -10.44 30.47 -8.78
C PHE A 28 -10.54 29.13 -9.51
N MET A 29 -10.83 29.12 -10.82
CA MET A 29 -10.85 27.88 -11.60
C MET A 29 -9.48 27.20 -11.65
N ARG A 30 -8.39 27.95 -11.76
CA ARG A 30 -7.02 27.40 -11.71
C ARG A 30 -6.71 26.81 -10.33
N LEU A 31 -7.09 27.51 -9.26
CA LEU A 31 -6.88 27.05 -7.89
C LEU A 31 -7.69 25.78 -7.60
N MET A 32 -8.96 25.73 -7.99
CA MET A 32 -9.80 24.53 -7.87
C MET A 32 -9.27 23.35 -8.69
N LYS A 33 -8.77 23.58 -9.91
CA LYS A 33 -8.14 22.52 -10.71
C LYS A 33 -6.91 21.94 -10.02
N ASN A 34 -6.04 22.78 -9.46
CA ASN A 34 -4.85 22.34 -8.73
C ASN A 34 -5.23 21.56 -7.45
N MET A 35 -6.23 22.04 -6.71
CA MET A 35 -6.70 21.38 -5.49
C MET A 35 -7.32 20.01 -5.78
N ASN A 36 -8.17 19.91 -6.81
CA ASN A 36 -8.75 18.63 -7.24
C ASN A 36 -7.69 17.63 -7.74
N GLN A 37 -6.66 18.12 -8.44
CA GLN A 37 -5.53 17.28 -8.85
C GLN A 37 -4.72 16.80 -7.64
N SER A 38 -4.50 17.65 -6.64
CA SER A 38 -3.80 17.29 -5.41
C SER A 38 -4.57 16.24 -4.60
N GLN A 39 -5.88 16.42 -4.41
CA GLN A 39 -6.73 15.42 -3.74
C GLN A 39 -6.70 14.07 -4.46
N GLY A 40 -6.72 14.06 -5.80
CA GLY A 40 -6.61 12.84 -6.59
C GLY A 40 -5.32 12.08 -6.34
N LEU A 41 -4.19 12.79 -6.20
CA LEU A 41 -2.88 12.20 -5.93
C LEU A 41 -2.77 11.67 -4.49
N VAL A 42 -3.29 12.42 -3.50
CA VAL A 42 -3.31 11.97 -2.10
C VAL A 42 -4.15 10.70 -1.96
N GLN A 43 -5.35 10.67 -2.54
CA GLN A 43 -6.18 9.47 -2.53
C GLN A 43 -5.48 8.27 -3.19
N SER A 44 -4.86 8.49 -4.36
CA SER A 44 -4.11 7.45 -5.08
C SER A 44 -2.93 6.89 -4.26
N LYS A 45 -2.29 7.72 -3.43
CA LYS A 45 -1.25 7.26 -2.50
C LYS A 45 -1.82 6.53 -1.29
N SER A 46 -2.97 6.97 -0.78
CA SER A 46 -3.70 6.28 0.29
C SER A 46 -4.11 4.87 -0.16
N ASP A 47 -4.74 4.75 -1.34
CA ASP A 47 -5.14 3.48 -1.94
C ASP A 47 -3.92 2.53 -2.10
N GLU A 48 -2.74 3.07 -2.45
CA GLU A 48 -1.50 2.29 -2.58
C GLU A 48 -1.04 1.71 -1.24
N LEU A 49 -1.05 2.54 -0.18
CA LEU A 49 -0.68 2.10 1.17
C LEU A 49 -1.66 1.07 1.72
N GLU A 50 -2.95 1.28 1.49
CA GLU A 50 -4.00 0.36 1.92
C GLU A 50 -3.92 -0.98 1.17
N LEU A 51 -3.69 -0.95 -0.14
CA LEU A 51 -3.46 -2.15 -0.95
C LEU A 51 -2.22 -2.92 -0.44
N ARG A 52 -1.10 -2.22 -0.25
CA ARG A 52 0.13 -2.82 0.27
C ARG A 52 -0.05 -3.44 1.65
N SER A 53 -0.76 -2.74 2.54
CA SER A 53 -1.10 -3.23 3.88
C SER A 53 -2.00 -4.47 3.82
N SER A 54 -3.03 -4.44 2.97
CA SER A 54 -3.97 -5.54 2.80
C SER A 54 -3.29 -6.80 2.25
N ILE A 55 -2.39 -6.66 1.28
CA ILE A 55 -1.58 -7.77 0.77
C ILE A 55 -0.72 -8.34 1.91
N ARG A 56 -0.01 -7.49 2.66
CA ARG A 56 0.80 -7.92 3.80
C ARG A 56 -0.01 -8.68 4.85
N MET A 57 -1.21 -8.20 5.17
CA MET A 57 -2.10 -8.86 6.13
C MET A 57 -2.43 -10.29 5.67
N ILE A 58 -2.79 -10.46 4.39
CA ILE A 58 -3.07 -11.78 3.79
C ILE A 58 -1.84 -12.68 3.86
N LEU A 59 -0.66 -12.15 3.50
CA LEU A 59 0.58 -12.94 3.50
C LEU A 59 1.10 -13.26 4.92
N SER A 60 0.79 -12.41 5.90
CA SER A 60 1.21 -12.59 7.30
C SER A 60 0.41 -13.66 8.03
N ASN A 61 -0.83 -13.91 7.61
CA ASN A 61 -1.62 -15.00 8.13
C ASN A 61 -1.28 -16.29 7.36
N SER A 62 -0.78 -17.31 8.06
CA SER A 62 -0.34 -18.58 7.45
C SER A 62 -1.44 -19.27 6.65
N ASP A 63 -2.68 -19.22 7.13
CA ASP A 63 -3.80 -19.91 6.50
C ASP A 63 -4.20 -19.20 5.21
N TYR A 64 -4.31 -17.87 5.25
CA TYR A 64 -4.64 -17.06 4.07
C TYR A 64 -3.55 -17.16 3.01
N CYS A 65 -2.28 -17.08 3.40
CA CYS A 65 -1.20 -17.21 2.45
C CYS A 65 -1.16 -18.62 1.84
N ARG A 66 -1.32 -19.66 2.66
CA ARG A 66 -1.37 -21.04 2.18
C ARG A 66 -2.52 -21.26 1.19
N VAL A 67 -3.77 -20.92 1.52
CA VAL A 67 -4.88 -21.13 0.57
C VAL A 67 -4.70 -20.31 -0.70
N SER A 68 -4.08 -19.13 -0.61
CA SER A 68 -3.78 -18.29 -1.77
C SER A 68 -2.82 -19.00 -2.72
N LEU A 69 -1.70 -19.52 -2.20
CA LEU A 69 -0.62 -20.06 -3.03
C LEU A 69 -0.74 -21.57 -3.29
N ALA A 70 -1.07 -22.38 -2.28
CA ALA A 70 -1.15 -23.83 -2.37
C ALA A 70 -2.50 -24.36 -2.89
N GLY A 71 -3.57 -23.57 -2.75
CA GLY A 71 -4.93 -23.97 -3.13
C GLY A 71 -5.77 -24.52 -1.97
N ASN A 72 -6.93 -25.10 -2.31
CA ASN A 72 -7.85 -25.72 -1.34
C ASN A 72 -7.32 -27.06 -0.83
N GLY A 73 -7.83 -27.52 0.31
CA GLY A 73 -7.50 -28.78 0.96
C GLY A 73 -6.70 -28.58 2.26
N PRO A 74 -6.51 -29.63 3.07
CA PRO A 74 -5.79 -29.55 4.34
C PRO A 74 -4.31 -29.18 4.16
N MET A 75 -3.68 -28.73 5.25
CA MET A 75 -2.25 -28.43 5.27
C MET A 75 -1.42 -29.67 4.88
N GLY A 76 -0.42 -29.48 4.01
CA GLY A 76 0.43 -30.56 3.50
C GLY A 76 -0.18 -31.44 2.41
N SER A 77 -1.50 -31.38 2.18
CA SER A 77 -2.19 -32.19 1.17
C SER A 77 -3.31 -31.41 0.48
N PRO A 78 -2.97 -30.44 -0.40
CA PRO A 78 -3.97 -29.68 -1.14
C PRO A 78 -4.76 -30.59 -2.09
N THR A 79 -6.07 -30.35 -2.24
CA THR A 79 -6.95 -31.14 -3.13
C THR A 79 -6.69 -30.83 -4.61
N SER A 80 -6.17 -29.65 -4.92
CA SER A 80 -5.77 -29.24 -6.26
C SER A 80 -4.53 -28.35 -6.13
N PRO A 81 -3.36 -28.95 -5.86
CA PRO A 81 -2.15 -28.21 -5.56
C PRO A 81 -1.76 -27.36 -6.76
N VAL A 82 -1.29 -26.15 -6.48
CA VAL A 82 -0.61 -25.36 -7.50
C VAL A 82 0.78 -25.95 -7.69
N VAL A 83 0.99 -26.56 -8.85
CA VAL A 83 2.24 -27.20 -9.24
C VAL A 83 2.99 -26.34 -10.25
N PHE A 84 4.31 -26.29 -10.14
CA PHE A 84 5.16 -25.56 -11.06
C PHE A 84 6.53 -26.24 -11.19
N GLU A 85 7.25 -25.90 -12.25
CA GLU A 85 8.67 -26.20 -12.39
C GLU A 85 9.45 -24.93 -12.07
N LYS A 86 10.48 -25.03 -11.22
CA LYS A 86 11.25 -23.86 -10.76
C LYS A 86 11.76 -23.03 -11.93
N ARG A 87 12.31 -23.69 -12.95
CA ARG A 87 12.90 -23.04 -14.14
C ARG A 87 11.92 -22.22 -14.98
N ASN A 88 10.62 -22.36 -14.74
CA ASN A 88 9.57 -21.62 -15.45
C ASN A 88 9.10 -20.40 -14.64
N ILE A 89 9.63 -20.21 -13.42
CA ILE A 89 9.18 -19.18 -12.48
C ILE A 89 10.35 -18.49 -11.74
N ASP A 90 11.58 -18.64 -12.22
CA ASP A 90 12.81 -18.09 -11.60
C ASP A 90 13.40 -16.89 -12.36
N GLU A 91 12.71 -16.36 -13.38
CA GLU A 91 13.07 -15.13 -14.10
C GLU A 91 12.11 -13.97 -13.79
N GLU A 92 12.56 -12.72 -13.95
CA GLU A 92 11.75 -11.55 -13.57
C GLU A 92 10.43 -11.40 -14.35
N ASN A 93 10.36 -11.94 -15.56
CA ASN A 93 9.18 -11.87 -16.44
C ASN A 93 8.37 -13.18 -16.42
N GLU A 94 9.00 -14.28 -16.01
CA GLU A 94 8.44 -15.62 -15.92
C GLU A 94 8.12 -15.92 -14.46
N GLY A 95 6.85 -15.85 -14.10
CA GLY A 95 6.41 -16.03 -12.72
C GLY A 95 5.04 -16.68 -12.72
N LEU A 96 4.76 -17.41 -11.63
CA LEU A 96 3.49 -18.09 -11.44
C LEU A 96 2.41 -17.05 -11.16
N ASP A 97 1.41 -16.92 -12.03
CA ASP A 97 0.28 -16.03 -11.77
C ASP A 97 -0.50 -16.53 -10.55
N VAL A 98 -0.67 -15.66 -9.55
CA VAL A 98 -1.36 -16.00 -8.31
C VAL A 98 -2.48 -15.00 -8.03
N ALA A 99 -3.44 -15.44 -7.22
CA ALA A 99 -4.49 -14.61 -6.68
C ALA A 99 -4.55 -14.80 -5.17
N LEU A 100 -4.87 -13.72 -4.45
CA LEU A 100 -4.94 -13.72 -3.01
C LEU A 100 -6.36 -13.94 -2.55
N PHE A 101 -6.52 -14.86 -1.60
CA PHE A 101 -7.80 -15.26 -1.03
C PHE A 101 -7.73 -15.19 0.50
N LEU A 102 -8.86 -14.91 1.13
CA LEU A 102 -9.07 -15.28 2.53
C LEU A 102 -9.36 -16.78 2.62
N SER A 103 -9.14 -17.35 3.81
CA SER A 103 -9.55 -18.72 4.13
C SER A 103 -10.84 -18.75 4.95
N ASN A 104 -11.41 -19.93 5.11
CA ASN A 104 -12.34 -20.23 6.21
C ASN A 104 -11.57 -20.37 7.55
N GLN A 105 -12.29 -20.60 8.65
CA GLN A 105 -11.71 -20.75 9.99
C GLN A 105 -10.78 -21.97 10.13
N ALA A 106 -10.99 -23.01 9.32
CA ALA A 106 -10.13 -24.19 9.31
C ALA A 106 -8.84 -24.01 8.49
N GLY A 107 -8.71 -22.89 7.75
CA GLY A 107 -7.54 -22.61 6.92
C GLY A 107 -7.40 -23.52 5.70
N ASP A 108 -8.42 -24.31 5.35
CA ASP A 108 -8.37 -25.33 4.31
C ASP A 108 -9.00 -24.89 2.98
N THR A 109 -9.88 -23.89 2.99
CA THR A 109 -10.71 -23.54 1.83
C THR A 109 -10.63 -22.05 1.54
N ARG A 110 -10.42 -21.69 0.26
CA ARG A 110 -10.54 -20.32 -0.26
C ARG A 110 -11.98 -19.83 -0.09
N SER A 111 -12.15 -18.73 0.63
CA SER A 111 -13.47 -18.13 0.88
C SER A 111 -13.72 -16.97 -0.08
N LEU A 112 -13.05 -15.83 0.15
CA LEU A 112 -13.22 -14.61 -0.63
C LEU A 112 -11.93 -14.27 -1.37
N LYS A 113 -12.00 -14.19 -2.70
CA LYS A 113 -10.92 -13.60 -3.50
C LYS A 113 -10.81 -12.12 -3.16
N LYS A 114 -9.60 -11.68 -2.84
CA LYS A 114 -9.30 -10.28 -2.50
C LYS A 114 -8.58 -9.55 -3.61
N PHE A 115 -7.60 -10.20 -4.25
CA PHE A 115 -6.77 -9.56 -5.28
C PHE A 115 -6.35 -10.56 -6.36
N ASN A 116 -6.20 -10.09 -7.59
CA ASN A 116 -5.55 -10.81 -8.70
C ASN A 116 -4.96 -9.80 -9.69
N GLY A 117 -4.10 -10.27 -10.60
CA GLY A 117 -3.67 -9.47 -11.74
C GLY A 117 -4.75 -9.37 -12.81
N SER A 118 -4.84 -8.22 -13.48
CA SER A 118 -5.71 -8.01 -14.65
C SER A 118 -5.30 -8.89 -15.85
N ASN A 119 -4.05 -9.35 -15.87
CA ASN A 119 -3.55 -10.32 -16.84
C ASN A 119 -4.06 -11.75 -16.58
N ASN A 120 -4.57 -12.03 -15.37
CA ASN A 120 -5.15 -13.31 -14.99
C ASN A 120 -6.41 -13.12 -14.11
N PRO A 121 -7.52 -12.62 -14.68
CA PRO A 121 -8.71 -12.23 -13.91
C PRO A 121 -9.43 -13.43 -13.26
N GLY A 122 -9.44 -14.58 -13.94
CA GLY A 122 -10.25 -15.73 -13.56
C GLY A 122 -11.74 -15.37 -13.41
N SER A 123 -12.46 -16.11 -12.56
CA SER A 123 -13.82 -15.74 -12.12
C SER A 123 -13.77 -14.70 -11.00
N ASN A 124 -14.68 -13.73 -11.03
CA ASN A 124 -14.74 -12.61 -10.06
C ASN A 124 -13.43 -11.79 -10.04
N ASP A 125 -13.19 -11.02 -11.09
CA ASP A 125 -12.01 -10.16 -11.18
C ASP A 125 -11.98 -9.14 -10.02
N GLN A 126 -10.86 -9.13 -9.30
CA GLN A 126 -10.50 -8.22 -8.21
C GLN A 126 -9.18 -7.49 -8.52
N SER A 127 -8.90 -7.26 -9.81
CA SER A 127 -7.73 -6.50 -10.26
C SER A 127 -7.85 -5.00 -10.00
N GLN A 128 -9.05 -4.48 -9.72
CA GLN A 128 -9.24 -3.07 -9.39
C GLN A 128 -9.38 -2.86 -7.88
N PHE A 129 -8.54 -1.98 -7.31
CA PHE A 129 -8.61 -1.54 -5.92
C PHE A 129 -8.66 -0.02 -5.85
N GLY A 130 -9.83 0.54 -5.53
CA GLY A 130 -10.06 1.98 -5.62
C GLY A 130 -9.75 2.52 -7.02
N LYS A 131 -8.75 3.39 -7.12
CA LYS A 131 -8.26 3.96 -8.40
C LYS A 131 -7.03 3.26 -8.98
N ILE A 132 -6.58 2.17 -8.35
CA ILE A 132 -5.40 1.39 -8.73
C ILE A 132 -5.84 0.14 -9.50
N ILE A 133 -5.11 -0.19 -10.56
CA ILE A 133 -5.27 -1.43 -11.30
C ILE A 133 -4.06 -2.32 -11.01
N ILE A 134 -4.29 -3.52 -10.49
CA ILE A 134 -3.28 -4.55 -10.32
C ILE A 134 -3.06 -5.20 -11.68
N LYS A 135 -1.99 -4.81 -12.37
CA LYS A 135 -1.68 -5.28 -13.73
C LYS A 135 -1.35 -6.76 -13.70
N SER A 136 -0.46 -7.16 -12.80
CA SER A 136 -0.04 -8.53 -12.58
C SER A 136 0.28 -8.80 -11.11
N MET A 137 0.14 -10.06 -10.73
CA MET A 137 0.52 -10.57 -9.43
C MET A 137 1.13 -11.95 -9.62
N LYS A 138 2.45 -12.02 -9.49
CA LYS A 138 3.23 -13.22 -9.81
C LYS A 138 4.12 -13.63 -8.64
N LEU A 139 4.20 -14.93 -8.38
CA LEU A 139 5.19 -15.52 -7.51
C LEU A 139 6.43 -15.87 -8.32
N ILE A 140 7.60 -15.39 -7.88
CA ILE A 140 8.91 -15.60 -8.52
C ILE A 140 9.83 -16.21 -7.46
N MET A 141 10.63 -17.21 -7.81
CA MET A 141 11.60 -17.81 -6.87
C MET A 141 12.90 -16.99 -6.85
N ASN A 142 13.40 -16.63 -5.66
CA ASN A 142 14.56 -15.75 -5.49
C ASN A 142 15.84 -16.51 -5.10
N ASN A 143 16.17 -17.56 -5.86
CA ASN A 143 17.32 -18.43 -5.61
C ASN A 143 18.18 -18.67 -6.87
N GLY A 144 18.08 -17.76 -7.85
CA GLY A 144 18.82 -17.78 -9.11
C GLY A 144 18.16 -18.62 -10.20
N VAL A 145 18.50 -18.33 -11.46
CA VAL A 145 18.00 -19.05 -12.64
C VAL A 145 18.69 -20.41 -12.77
N GLY A 146 17.96 -21.48 -13.07
CA GLY A 146 18.61 -22.77 -13.31
C GLY A 146 17.70 -24.00 -13.43
N SER A 147 18.21 -25.14 -13.00
CA SER A 147 17.49 -26.42 -13.03
C SER A 147 16.34 -26.47 -12.03
N ASN A 148 15.39 -27.37 -12.25
CA ASN A 148 14.34 -27.68 -11.29
C ASN A 148 14.92 -28.15 -9.94
N TYR A 149 14.12 -28.03 -8.88
CA TYR A 149 14.46 -28.60 -7.58
C TYR A 149 14.65 -30.13 -7.70
N ALA A 150 15.55 -30.67 -6.90
CA ALA A 150 15.67 -32.12 -6.74
C ALA A 150 14.44 -32.65 -5.99
N ASP A 151 14.07 -33.91 -6.27
CA ASP A 151 12.94 -34.54 -5.60
C ASP A 151 13.18 -34.60 -4.09
N SER A 152 12.23 -34.06 -3.32
CA SER A 152 12.30 -34.01 -1.87
C SER A 152 10.89 -33.96 -1.30
N SER A 153 10.69 -34.66 -0.19
CA SER A 153 9.43 -34.63 0.57
C SER A 153 9.15 -33.27 1.21
N MET A 154 10.21 -32.51 1.51
CA MET A 154 10.11 -31.20 2.11
C MET A 154 11.41 -30.41 1.90
N HIS A 155 11.29 -29.17 1.44
CA HIS A 155 12.36 -28.18 1.48
C HIS A 155 11.76 -26.78 1.63
N SER A 156 12.59 -25.79 1.92
CA SER A 156 12.15 -24.41 2.08
C SER A 156 12.98 -23.47 1.22
N ASP A 157 12.33 -22.43 0.72
CA ASP A 157 12.95 -21.42 -0.12
C ASP A 157 12.24 -20.07 0.02
N ILE A 158 12.84 -19.01 -0.50
CA ILE A 158 12.32 -17.66 -0.49
C ILE A 158 11.75 -17.33 -1.88
N GLY A 159 10.45 -17.08 -1.93
CA GLY A 159 9.78 -16.51 -3.08
C GLY A 159 9.52 -15.01 -2.91
N ILE A 160 9.42 -14.30 -4.01
CA ILE A 160 8.97 -12.91 -4.07
C ILE A 160 7.59 -12.91 -4.73
N LEU A 161 6.58 -12.44 -4.00
CA LEU A 161 5.32 -12.04 -4.63
C LEU A 161 5.50 -10.65 -5.22
N ARG A 162 5.65 -10.58 -6.54
CA ARG A 162 5.76 -9.35 -7.30
C ARG A 162 4.38 -8.91 -7.78
N THR A 163 3.93 -7.77 -7.28
CA THR A 163 2.67 -7.14 -7.68
C THR A 163 2.98 -5.88 -8.48
N VAL A 164 2.61 -5.87 -9.76
CA VAL A 164 2.74 -4.67 -10.60
C VAL A 164 1.40 -3.97 -10.61
N ILE A 165 1.38 -2.70 -10.20
CA ILE A 165 0.18 -1.87 -10.17
C ILE A 165 0.33 -0.70 -11.14
N GLU A 166 -0.76 -0.31 -11.76
CA GLU A 166 -0.91 0.90 -12.54
C GLU A 166 -1.80 1.87 -11.78
N LYS A 167 -1.34 3.12 -11.64
CA LYS A 167 -2.15 4.18 -11.02
C LYS A 167 -2.07 5.47 -11.82
N LYS A 168 -3.15 6.25 -11.79
CA LYS A 168 -3.17 7.59 -12.40
C LYS A 168 -2.37 8.57 -11.54
N VAL A 169 -1.40 9.26 -12.16
CA VAL A 169 -0.64 10.36 -11.56
C VAL A 169 -1.23 11.71 -11.98
N SER A 170 -1.86 11.75 -13.16
CA SER A 170 -2.64 12.89 -13.63
C SER A 170 -3.82 12.40 -14.49
N GLN A 171 -4.60 13.32 -15.06
CA GLN A 171 -5.70 12.97 -15.96
C GLN A 171 -5.24 12.25 -17.24
N SER A 172 -4.01 12.50 -17.68
CA SER A 172 -3.46 11.98 -18.93
C SER A 172 -2.28 11.01 -18.73
N ARG A 173 -1.79 10.84 -17.51
CA ARG A 173 -0.62 10.01 -17.22
C ARG A 173 -0.92 8.98 -16.16
N THR A 174 -0.66 7.72 -16.50
CA THR A 174 -0.53 6.61 -15.57
C THR A 174 0.94 6.34 -15.27
N ARG A 175 1.19 5.66 -14.16
CA ARG A 175 2.52 5.16 -13.78
C ARG A 175 2.37 3.74 -13.27
N GLU A 176 3.30 2.90 -13.67
CA GLU A 176 3.45 1.56 -13.11
C GLU A 176 4.38 1.61 -11.89
N LEU A 177 4.04 0.83 -10.87
CA LEU A 177 4.81 0.63 -9.65
C LEU A 177 4.90 -0.87 -9.37
N ILE A 178 6.07 -1.30 -8.95
CA ILE A 178 6.34 -2.69 -8.56
C ILE A 178 6.35 -2.75 -7.03
N MET A 179 5.60 -3.69 -6.47
CA MET A 179 5.59 -4.01 -5.05
C MET A 179 6.02 -5.46 -4.87
N ASP A 180 7.17 -5.66 -4.24
CA ASP A 180 7.70 -6.97 -3.93
C ASP A 180 7.44 -7.31 -2.45
N PHE A 181 7.02 -8.54 -2.20
CA PHE A 181 6.81 -9.10 -0.87
C PHE A 181 7.55 -10.43 -0.74
N ASP A 182 8.51 -10.49 0.17
CA ASP A 182 9.24 -11.73 0.44
C ASP A 182 8.36 -12.72 1.20
N ILE A 183 8.45 -13.98 0.80
CA ILE A 183 7.65 -15.08 1.31
C ILE A 183 8.55 -16.29 1.53
N ASN A 184 8.51 -16.85 2.73
CA ASN A 184 9.11 -18.15 2.99
C ASN A 184 8.12 -19.24 2.60
N LEU A 185 8.52 -20.09 1.66
CA LEU A 185 7.72 -21.20 1.15
C LEU A 185 8.27 -22.52 1.66
N THR A 186 7.38 -23.41 2.10
CA THR A 186 7.71 -24.82 2.29
C THR A 186 7.05 -25.61 1.18
N MET A 187 7.82 -26.46 0.53
CA MET A 187 7.44 -27.11 -0.73
C MET A 187 7.82 -28.58 -0.74
N ALA A 188 7.16 -29.35 -1.59
CA ALA A 188 7.54 -30.73 -1.93
C ALA A 188 7.77 -30.82 -3.45
N THR A 189 8.78 -31.60 -3.85
CA THR A 189 9.13 -31.81 -5.26
C THR A 189 9.18 -33.29 -5.59
N GLY A 190 8.60 -33.68 -6.72
CA GLY A 190 8.61 -35.07 -7.19
C GLY A 190 7.96 -36.06 -6.23
N GLN A 191 7.02 -35.60 -5.40
CA GLN A 191 6.23 -36.45 -4.52
C GLN A 191 4.87 -36.69 -5.13
N SER A 192 4.24 -37.84 -4.87
CA SER A 192 2.88 -38.08 -5.34
C SER A 192 1.92 -36.97 -4.87
N PRO A 193 1.06 -36.40 -5.74
CA PRO A 193 0.78 -36.82 -7.12
C PRO A 193 1.64 -36.15 -8.23
N GLU A 194 2.63 -35.32 -7.89
CA GLU A 194 3.52 -34.68 -8.85
C GLU A 194 4.55 -35.63 -9.47
N SER A 195 5.03 -35.28 -10.66
CA SER A 195 6.17 -35.96 -11.31
C SER A 195 7.51 -35.38 -10.84
N SER A 196 8.60 -36.11 -11.08
CA SER A 196 9.96 -35.66 -10.74
C SER A 196 10.25 -34.25 -11.28
N GLY A 197 10.82 -33.39 -10.44
CA GLY A 197 11.12 -31.97 -10.75
C GLY A 197 9.92 -31.01 -10.70
N GLN A 198 8.68 -31.49 -10.62
CA GLN A 198 7.51 -30.65 -10.35
C GLN A 198 7.36 -30.39 -8.86
N THR A 199 7.07 -29.14 -8.52
CA THR A 199 7.04 -28.64 -7.14
C THR A 199 5.65 -28.14 -6.80
N ARG A 200 5.17 -28.51 -5.61
CA ARG A 200 3.95 -27.96 -5.02
C ARG A 200 4.28 -27.16 -3.76
N ILE A 201 3.48 -26.12 -3.52
CA ILE A 201 3.55 -25.34 -2.29
C ILE A 201 2.74 -26.06 -1.20
N LEU A 202 3.33 -26.25 -0.02
CA LEU A 202 2.68 -26.86 1.15
C LEU A 202 2.20 -25.80 2.13
N SER A 203 3.05 -24.79 2.38
CA SER A 203 2.78 -23.67 3.27
C SER A 203 3.53 -22.42 2.84
N CYS A 204 3.04 -21.29 3.33
CA CYS A 204 3.64 -19.98 3.17
C CYS A 204 3.65 -19.26 4.52
N THR A 205 4.71 -18.52 4.77
CA THR A 205 4.75 -17.49 5.82
C THR A 205 5.36 -16.23 5.24
N SER A 206 4.88 -15.06 5.63
CA SER A 206 5.52 -13.82 5.19
C SER A 206 6.98 -13.82 5.66
N GLY A 207 7.88 -13.60 4.71
CA GLY A 207 9.28 -13.39 4.97
C GLY A 207 9.45 -12.00 5.53
N ILE A 208 8.96 -11.73 6.75
CA ILE A 208 9.39 -10.54 7.46
C ILE A 208 10.83 -10.79 7.95
N ASN A 209 11.75 -10.93 7.01
CA ASN A 209 13.12 -10.50 7.23
C ASN A 209 13.07 -8.97 7.21
N ILE A 210 12.53 -8.37 8.28
CA ILE A 210 13.11 -7.10 8.70
C ILE A 210 14.55 -7.48 8.96
N ASP A 211 15.41 -7.14 8.00
CA ASP A 211 16.85 -7.25 8.15
C ASP A 211 17.14 -6.83 9.58
N SER A 212 17.80 -7.69 10.36
CA SER A 212 17.99 -7.42 11.79
C SER A 212 18.61 -6.03 12.01
N ALA A 213 19.36 -5.54 11.02
CA ALA A 213 19.83 -4.16 10.91
C ALA A 213 18.71 -3.12 10.79
N ILE A 214 17.72 -3.29 9.91
CA ILE A 214 16.56 -2.38 9.77
C ILE A 214 15.63 -2.47 10.98
N ARG A 215 15.47 -3.65 11.60
CA ARG A 215 14.67 -3.79 12.82
C ARG A 215 15.34 -3.05 13.98
N ASN A 216 16.64 -3.23 14.14
CA ASN A 216 17.42 -2.48 15.12
C ASN A 216 17.47 -0.97 14.79
N TYR A 217 17.53 -0.58 13.51
CA TYR A 217 17.57 0.83 13.11
C TYR A 217 16.21 1.52 13.38
N LEU A 218 15.11 0.88 13.01
CA LEU A 218 13.76 1.42 13.25
C LEU A 218 13.36 1.37 14.73
N GLN A 219 13.78 0.34 15.49
CA GLN A 219 13.47 0.23 16.92
C GLN A 219 14.38 1.06 17.83
N ASN A 220 15.63 1.31 17.44
CA ASN A 220 16.59 2.02 18.30
C ASN A 220 16.83 3.48 17.88
N GLU A 221 16.53 3.88 16.64
CA GLU A 221 16.89 5.22 16.14
C GLU A 221 15.74 6.02 15.54
N CYS A 222 14.54 5.44 15.34
CA CYS A 222 13.41 6.16 14.76
C CYS A 222 12.25 6.34 15.75
N LYS A 223 11.75 7.57 15.86
CA LYS A 223 10.58 7.95 16.64
C LYS A 223 9.51 8.57 15.75
N VAL A 224 8.24 8.29 16.05
CA VAL A 224 7.12 9.05 15.49
C VAL A 224 6.77 10.14 16.49
N CYS A 225 6.94 11.38 16.07
CA CYS A 225 6.56 12.55 16.85
C CYS A 225 5.23 13.09 16.32
N ILE A 226 4.32 13.35 17.25
CA ILE A 226 3.03 13.96 16.99
C ILE A 226 3.01 15.34 17.66
N ALA A 227 2.64 16.37 16.90
CA ALA A 227 2.50 17.73 17.40
C ALA A 227 1.10 18.27 17.10
N CYS A 228 0.57 19.05 18.04
CA CYS A 228 -0.69 19.79 17.89
C CYS A 228 -0.38 21.28 17.82
N SER A 229 -1.08 21.99 16.94
CA SER A 229 -1.07 23.45 16.89
C SER A 229 -2.46 23.98 17.18
N ASP A 230 -2.59 24.61 18.34
CA ASP A 230 -3.72 25.45 18.69
C ASP A 230 -3.30 26.88 18.30
N ASP A 231 -4.10 27.55 17.48
CA ASP A 231 -3.91 28.97 17.10
C ASP A 231 -2.75 29.28 16.13
N GLY A 232 -2.28 28.27 15.37
CA GLY A 232 -1.26 28.46 14.33
C GLY A 232 0.18 28.54 14.83
N SER A 233 0.38 28.38 16.15
CA SER A 233 1.69 28.19 16.77
C SER A 233 1.88 26.73 17.18
N TRP A 234 3.02 26.14 16.85
CA TRP A 234 3.35 24.74 17.16
C TRP A 234 4.00 24.67 18.54
N ASN A 235 3.21 24.93 19.58
CA ASN A 235 3.76 25.10 20.93
C ASN A 235 3.87 23.80 21.71
N ASN A 236 3.19 22.73 21.29
CA ASN A 236 3.13 21.48 22.02
C ASN A 236 3.47 20.31 21.08
N MET A 237 4.73 19.90 21.09
CA MET A 237 5.08 18.55 20.67
C MET A 237 4.52 17.62 21.74
N VAL A 238 3.51 16.84 21.37
CA VAL A 238 2.66 16.15 22.31
C VAL A 238 3.38 14.91 22.82
N ILE A 239 3.85 14.05 21.90
CA ILE A 239 4.52 12.78 22.23
C ILE A 239 5.48 12.41 21.09
N CYS A 240 6.66 11.88 21.42
CA CYS A 240 7.47 11.11 20.48
C CYS A 240 7.66 9.70 21.05
N ASP A 241 7.20 8.69 20.34
CA ASP A 241 7.35 7.30 20.76
C ASP A 241 8.12 6.48 19.73
N ASN A 242 8.71 5.38 20.20
CA ASN A 242 9.30 4.38 19.34
C ASN A 242 8.19 3.58 18.65
N PHE A 243 8.49 2.96 17.52
CA PHE A 243 7.60 1.94 16.96
C PHE A 243 7.62 0.71 17.87
N ASP A 244 6.62 0.57 18.72
CA ASP A 244 6.32 -0.63 19.48
C ASP A 244 5.74 -1.75 18.60
N ASN A 245 5.88 -3.00 19.08
CA ASN A 245 5.67 -4.22 18.30
C ASN A 245 4.23 -4.46 17.82
N ASP A 246 3.25 -3.68 18.28
CA ASP A 246 1.85 -3.79 17.90
C ASP A 246 1.40 -2.72 16.90
N GLY A 247 2.16 -1.63 16.72
CA GLY A 247 1.85 -0.60 15.72
C GLY A 247 0.56 0.19 16.00
N TRP A 248 0.04 0.11 17.23
CA TRP A 248 -1.15 0.85 17.66
C TRP A 248 -0.76 1.97 18.60
N PHE A 249 -0.97 3.22 18.17
CA PHE A 249 -0.85 4.38 19.06
C PHE A 249 -2.22 4.67 19.70
N SER A 250 -2.38 4.37 20.99
CA SER A 250 -3.59 4.75 21.74
C SER A 250 -3.36 6.04 22.52
N SER A 251 -3.90 7.14 22.00
CA SER A 251 -3.97 8.41 22.74
C SER A 251 -5.34 8.52 23.40
N GLY A 252 -5.41 8.33 24.72
CA GLY A 252 -6.64 8.47 25.51
C GLY A 252 -7.06 9.92 25.80
N GLN A 253 -6.30 10.91 25.32
CA GLN A 253 -6.59 12.34 25.50
C GLN A 253 -6.70 13.04 24.15
N ASP A 254 -7.67 13.94 24.05
CA ASP A 254 -7.84 14.83 22.91
C ASP A 254 -6.87 16.01 23.04
N TYR A 255 -5.67 15.87 22.48
CA TYR A 255 -4.57 16.83 22.67
C TYR A 255 -4.65 18.08 21.79
N CYS A 256 -5.50 18.07 20.75
CA CYS A 256 -5.62 19.17 19.78
C CYS A 256 -6.89 20.02 19.99
N GLY A 257 -7.77 19.65 20.92
CA GLY A 257 -9.09 20.27 21.06
C GLY A 257 -9.89 20.35 19.76
N ASP A 258 -10.97 21.13 19.75
CA ASP A 258 -11.90 21.19 18.60
C ASP A 258 -11.35 21.93 17.36
N GLN A 259 -10.19 22.62 17.46
CA GLN A 259 -9.66 23.47 16.38
C GLN A 259 -8.17 23.25 16.05
N GLY A 260 -7.51 22.28 16.67
CA GLY A 260 -6.08 22.06 16.48
C GLY A 260 -5.73 21.44 15.11
N ARG A 261 -4.53 21.78 14.61
CA ARG A 261 -3.92 21.08 13.47
C ARG A 261 -2.96 20.01 13.97
N LEU A 262 -3.08 18.80 13.43
CA LEU A 262 -2.19 17.68 13.73
C LEU A 262 -1.03 17.62 12.72
N ALA A 263 0.21 17.51 13.20
CA ALA A 263 1.36 17.12 12.40
C ALA A 263 1.95 15.81 12.93
N ILE A 264 2.31 14.93 11.99
CA ILE A 264 3.01 13.68 12.27
C ILE A 264 4.34 13.73 11.52
N LYS A 265 5.44 13.56 12.25
CA LYS A 265 6.79 13.52 11.67
C LYS A 265 7.50 12.27 12.18
N THR A 266 8.07 11.50 11.26
CA THR A 266 9.03 10.45 11.60
C THR A 266 10.42 11.07 11.69
N VAL A 267 11.08 10.90 12.82
CA VAL A 267 12.44 11.39 13.10
C VAL A 267 13.34 10.17 13.26
N CYS A 268 14.44 10.10 12.54
CA CYS A 268 15.36 8.96 12.57
C CYS A 268 16.80 9.44 12.75
N GLY A 269 17.57 8.81 13.64
CA GLY A 269 18.98 9.10 13.88
C GLY A 269 19.23 10.09 15.03
N THR A 270 20.34 10.85 14.96
CA THR A 270 20.75 11.83 15.98
C THR A 270 20.04 13.18 15.91
N ASP A 271 18.98 13.29 15.11
CA ASP A 271 18.20 14.52 14.99
C ASP A 271 17.68 14.91 16.38
N SER A 272 18.17 16.05 16.86
CA SER A 272 17.92 16.50 18.21
C SER A 272 16.49 17.02 18.34
N TYR A 273 15.89 16.86 19.52
CA TYR A 273 14.53 17.37 19.84
C TYR A 273 14.35 18.86 19.49
N SER A 274 15.44 19.64 19.45
CA SER A 274 15.47 21.06 19.07
C SER A 274 15.22 21.35 17.59
N ASP A 275 15.41 20.38 16.69
CA ASP A 275 15.20 20.56 15.23
C ASP A 275 13.75 20.33 14.80
N ILE A 276 12.85 20.06 15.76
CA ILE A 276 11.44 19.74 15.55
C ILE A 276 10.54 20.96 15.74
N ALA A 277 11.02 22.02 16.39
CA ALA A 277 10.30 23.30 16.44
C ALA A 277 10.39 23.98 15.06
N PRO A 278 9.27 24.20 14.35
CA PRO A 278 9.31 25.05 13.17
C PRO A 278 9.69 26.45 13.64
N ASN A 279 10.88 26.91 13.25
CA ASN A 279 11.30 28.27 13.46
C ASN A 279 10.15 29.22 13.06
N SER A 280 9.83 30.14 13.97
CA SER A 280 8.78 31.14 13.84
C SER A 280 8.79 31.80 12.45
N PRO A 281 7.64 32.24 11.93
CA PRO A 281 7.57 32.86 10.61
C PRO A 281 8.58 34.01 10.47
N ARG A 282 9.34 34.00 9.37
CA ARG A 282 9.85 35.23 8.76
C ARG A 282 8.85 35.69 7.71
#